data_AF-A0A9D4GA59-F1
#
_entry.id   AF-A0A9D4GA59-F1
#
_cell.length_a   1.000
_cell.length_b   1.000
_cell.length_c   1.000
_cell.angle_alpha   90.00
_cell.angle_beta   90.00
_cell.angle_gamma   90.00
#
_symmetry.space_group_name_H-M   'P 1'
#
loop_
_entity.id
_entity.type
_entity.pdbx_description
1 polymer ?
#
loop_
_entity_poly.entity_id
_entity_poly.type
_entity_poly.pdbx_seq_one_letter_code
_entity_poly.pdbx_strand_id
1 'polypeptide(L)'
;MRLSKDHYWWMGLTDGDMEGVWQWYDTDERPTFTDFMPGDAGNHNAEDCAVFCSDYDYRWADYACSIKNSPLCEARGHECGASIVG
;
A
#
# COMPACT_ATOMS: atom_id res chain seq x y z
N MET A 1 -0.19 -0.50 17.76
CA MET A 1 -0.87 -1.07 16.58
C MET A 1 -0.98 -2.58 16.77
N ARG A 2 -2.14 -3.19 16.49
CA ARG A 2 -2.34 -4.65 16.57
C ARG A 2 -2.83 -5.11 15.20
N LEU A 3 -2.07 -5.98 14.55
CA LEU A 3 -2.45 -6.55 13.26
C LEU A 3 -3.61 -7.53 13.43
N SER A 4 -4.46 -7.63 12.40
CA SER A 4 -5.42 -8.73 12.27
C SER A 4 -4.69 -10.06 12.09
N LYS A 5 -5.43 -11.18 12.09
CA LYS A 5 -4.85 -12.52 11.84
C LYS A 5 -4.71 -12.82 10.33
N ASP A 6 -4.69 -11.80 9.49
CA ASP A 6 -4.58 -11.95 8.05
C ASP A 6 -3.12 -12.21 7.66
N HIS A 7 -2.89 -12.62 6.41
CA HIS A 7 -1.54 -12.76 5.84
C HIS A 7 -1.17 -11.58 4.92
N TYR A 8 -2.18 -10.84 4.48
CA TYR A 8 -2.06 -9.71 3.57
C TYR A 8 -2.80 -8.51 4.15
N TRP A 9 -2.20 -7.33 4.05
CA TRP A 9 -2.85 -6.09 4.44
C TRP A 9 -2.71 -5.03 3.38
N TRP A 10 -3.81 -4.32 3.09
CA TRP A 10 -3.80 -3.24 2.11
C TRP A 10 -2.96 -2.05 2.59
N MET A 11 -2.22 -1.47 1.66
CA MET A 11 -1.64 -0.14 1.79
C MET A 11 -2.23 0.80 0.74
N GLY A 12 -1.91 2.10 0.83
CA GLY A 12 -2.45 3.11 -0.09
C GLY A 12 -1.72 3.22 -1.44
N LEU A 13 -0.93 2.23 -1.85
CA LEU A 13 -0.13 2.28 -3.07
C LEU A 13 -0.81 1.49 -4.20
N THR A 14 -0.83 2.06 -5.40
CA THR A 14 -1.49 1.50 -6.59
C THR A 14 -0.73 1.88 -7.86
N ASP A 15 -0.84 1.06 -8.90
CA ASP A 15 -0.39 1.38 -10.26
C ASP A 15 -1.54 1.25 -11.29
N GLY A 16 -2.80 1.25 -10.83
CA GLY A 16 -3.97 1.06 -11.68
C GLY A 16 -4.24 2.16 -12.73
N ASP A 17 -3.56 3.30 -12.61
CA ASP A 17 -3.57 4.35 -13.65
C ASP A 17 -2.64 3.99 -14.82
N MET A 18 -1.50 3.35 -14.54
CA MET A 18 -0.50 2.93 -15.51
C MET A 18 0.36 1.80 -14.93
N GLU A 19 0.16 0.58 -15.44
CA GLU A 19 0.91 -0.63 -15.08
C GLU A 19 2.42 -0.37 -14.89
N GLY A 20 2.95 -0.76 -13.73
CA GLY A 20 4.35 -0.59 -13.36
C GLY A 20 4.73 0.83 -12.94
N VAL A 21 3.77 1.77 -12.87
CA VAL A 21 3.96 3.13 -12.33
C VAL A 21 3.19 3.28 -11.03
N TRP A 22 3.85 2.90 -9.94
CA TRP A 22 3.29 3.00 -8.60
C TRP A 22 3.17 4.45 -8.11
N GLN A 23 2.01 4.77 -7.52
CA GLN A 23 1.68 6.04 -6.89
C GLN A 23 0.85 5.82 -5.62
N TRP A 24 0.89 6.79 -4.71
CA TRP A 24 0.00 6.82 -3.55
C TRP A 24 -1.39 7.30 -3.97
N TYR A 25 -2.42 6.55 -3.58
CA TYR A 25 -3.82 6.79 -3.96
C TYR A 25 -4.35 8.16 -3.51
N ASP A 26 -3.78 8.76 -2.47
CA ASP A 26 -4.26 10.03 -1.89
C ASP A 26 -3.60 11.28 -2.49
N THR A 27 -2.41 11.14 -3.06
CA THR A 27 -1.54 12.26 -3.48
C THR A 27 -1.06 12.16 -4.92
N ASP A 28 -1.20 11.00 -5.57
CA ASP A 28 -0.61 10.65 -6.86
C ASP A 28 0.92 10.77 -6.89
N GLU A 29 1.56 10.89 -5.72
CA GLU A 29 3.02 10.96 -5.60
C GLU A 29 3.64 9.58 -5.77
N ARG A 30 4.79 9.52 -6.46
CA ARG A 30 5.57 8.28 -6.57
C ARG A 30 6.24 7.95 -5.24
N PRO A 31 6.30 6.67 -4.85
CA PRO A 31 7.00 6.28 -3.65
C PRO A 31 8.50 6.54 -3.79
N THR A 32 9.11 7.11 -2.75
CA THR A 32 10.57 7.34 -2.69
C THR A 32 11.34 6.11 -2.20
N PHE A 33 10.63 5.13 -1.66
CA PHE A 33 11.13 3.85 -1.18
C PHE A 33 10.19 2.75 -1.66
N THR A 34 10.74 1.60 -2.05
CA THR A 34 9.96 0.42 -2.44
C THR A 34 10.59 -0.85 -1.88
N ASP A 35 9.76 -1.79 -1.43
CA ASP A 35 10.22 -3.09 -0.92
C ASP A 35 9.37 -4.26 -1.45
N PHE A 36 9.12 -4.26 -2.76
CA PHE A 36 8.42 -5.36 -3.42
C PHE A 36 9.17 -6.67 -3.30
N MET A 37 8.42 -7.78 -3.25
CA MET A 37 8.98 -9.10 -3.43
C MET A 37 9.69 -9.19 -4.80
N PRO A 38 10.77 -9.98 -4.92
CA PRO A 38 11.47 -10.11 -6.20
C PRO A 38 10.53 -10.59 -7.32
N GLY A 39 10.33 -9.75 -8.33
CA GLY A 39 9.48 -10.05 -9.49
C GLY A 39 8.04 -9.53 -9.41
N ASP A 40 7.64 -8.90 -8.31
CA ASP A 40 6.25 -8.50 -8.06
C ASP A 40 5.95 -7.02 -8.38
N ALA A 41 6.97 -6.21 -8.63
CA ALA A 41 6.79 -4.76 -8.83
C ALA A 41 6.23 -4.37 -10.21
N GLY A 42 5.84 -5.34 -11.04
CA GLY A 42 5.22 -5.03 -12.32
C GLY A 42 5.14 -6.21 -13.28
N ASN A 43 4.06 -6.18 -14.06
CA ASN A 43 3.68 -7.05 -15.17
C ASN A 43 2.52 -8.00 -14.87
N HIS A 44 1.62 -7.60 -13.97
CA HIS A 44 0.39 -8.31 -13.67
C HIS A 44 -0.79 -7.39 -13.96
N ASN A 45 -1.14 -7.23 -15.25
CA ASN A 45 -2.21 -6.34 -15.77
C ASN A 45 -3.63 -6.48 -15.14
N ALA A 46 -3.80 -7.23 -14.06
CA ALA A 46 -5.05 -7.42 -13.31
C ALA A 46 -4.86 -7.24 -11.79
N GLU A 47 -3.66 -6.91 -11.33
CA GLU A 47 -3.28 -6.68 -9.94
C GLU A 47 -2.77 -5.23 -9.92
N ASP A 48 -3.47 -4.36 -9.21
CA ASP A 48 -3.19 -2.90 -9.25
C ASP A 48 -3.05 -2.32 -7.82
N CYS A 49 -3.04 -3.19 -6.80
CA CYS A 49 -3.10 -2.78 -5.40
C CYS A 49 -2.00 -3.45 -4.58
N ALA A 50 -1.22 -2.64 -3.87
CA ALA A 50 -0.14 -3.15 -3.05
C ALA A 50 -0.64 -3.69 -1.69
N VAL A 51 -0.07 -4.82 -1.26
CA VAL A 51 -0.24 -5.39 0.09
C VAL A 51 1.08 -5.60 0.80
N PHE A 52 1.06 -5.57 2.12
CA PHE A 52 2.11 -6.18 2.93
C PHE A 52 1.87 -7.69 3.05
N CYS A 53 2.88 -8.53 2.81
CA CYS A 53 2.78 -9.99 2.91
C CYS A 53 3.57 -10.55 4.11
N SER A 54 2.89 -11.09 5.13
CA SER A 54 3.57 -11.65 6.32
C SER A 54 4.46 -12.85 6.01
N ASP A 55 4.12 -13.60 4.96
CA ASP A 55 4.84 -14.81 4.57
C ASP A 55 6.18 -14.49 3.90
N TYR A 56 6.41 -13.20 3.58
CA TYR A 56 7.61 -12.69 2.92
C TYR A 56 8.22 -11.51 3.68
N ASP A 57 8.36 -11.63 5.00
CA ASP A 57 8.95 -10.61 5.89
C ASP A 57 8.30 -9.22 5.75
N TYR A 58 6.99 -9.18 5.46
CA TYR A 58 6.22 -7.95 5.20
C TYR A 58 6.71 -7.15 4.00
N ARG A 59 7.36 -7.79 3.03
CA ARG A 59 7.58 -7.18 1.71
C ARG A 59 6.27 -6.99 0.96
N TRP A 60 6.33 -6.11 -0.04
CA TRP A 60 5.15 -5.67 -0.75
C TRP A 60 4.84 -6.62 -1.88
N ALA A 61 3.56 -6.86 -2.10
CA ALA A 61 3.09 -7.64 -3.22
C ALA A 61 2.13 -6.83 -4.08
N ASP A 62 2.20 -7.03 -5.39
CA ASP A 62 1.16 -6.61 -6.30
C ASP A 62 0.01 -7.62 -6.23
N TYR A 63 -1.21 -7.13 -6.01
CA TYR A 63 -2.33 -7.99 -5.65
C TYR A 63 -3.66 -7.50 -6.20
N ALA A 64 -4.50 -8.45 -6.61
CA ALA A 64 -5.83 -8.15 -7.14
C ALA A 64 -6.69 -7.33 -6.16
N CYS A 65 -6.99 -6.08 -6.53
CA CYS A 65 -7.77 -5.14 -5.72
C CYS A 65 -9.16 -5.66 -5.30
N SER A 66 -9.70 -6.63 -6.03
CA SER A 66 -11.01 -7.24 -5.76
C SER A 66 -11.03 -8.17 -4.54
N ILE A 67 -9.86 -8.58 -4.04
CA ILE A 67 -9.74 -9.46 -2.87
C ILE A 67 -10.02 -8.68 -1.58
N LYS A 68 -10.62 -9.35 -0.59
CA LYS A 68 -10.89 -8.75 0.72
C LYS A 68 -9.71 -8.98 1.65
N ASN A 69 -8.93 -7.94 1.92
CA ASN A 69 -7.89 -7.91 2.96
C ASN A 69 -8.15 -6.76 3.95
N SER A 70 -7.54 -6.83 5.13
CA SER A 70 -7.63 -5.74 6.11
C SER A 70 -6.75 -4.56 5.70
N PRO A 71 -7.27 -3.31 5.72
CA PRO A 71 -6.46 -2.14 5.43
C PRO A 71 -5.60 -1.71 6.62
N LEU A 72 -4.40 -1.20 6.33
CA LEU A 72 -3.61 -0.42 7.28
C LEU A 72 -3.77 1.06 6.97
N CYS A 73 -4.32 1.80 7.93
CA CYS A 73 -4.44 3.25 7.80
C CYS A 73 -3.22 3.94 8.39
N GLU A 74 -2.68 4.92 7.66
CA GLU A 74 -1.79 5.91 8.26
C GLU A 74 -2.62 6.84 9.14
N ALA A 75 -2.22 7.01 10.39
CA ALA A 75 -2.71 8.07 11.23
C ALA A 75 -1.56 9.07 11.39
N ARG A 76 -1.78 10.32 10.98
CA ARG A 76 -0.88 11.40 11.42
C ARG A 76 -0.91 11.41 12.93
N GLY A 77 0.27 11.42 13.55
CA GLY A 77 0.39 11.58 14.99
C GLY A 77 -0.45 12.79 15.39
N HIS A 78 -1.56 12.53 16.06
CA HIS A 78 -2.45 13.59 16.52
C HIS A 78 -1.70 14.29 17.64
N GLU A 79 -0.97 15.36 17.32
CA GLU A 79 -0.79 16.41 18.30
C GLU A 79 -2.20 16.82 18.73
N CYS A 80 -2.49 16.62 20.01
CA CYS A 80 -3.74 17.06 20.60
C CYS A 80 -3.78 18.59 20.50
N GLY A 81 -4.34 19.12 19.41
CA GLY A 81 -4.66 20.53 19.22
C GLY A 81 -3.62 21.37 18.49
N ALA A 82 -3.56 21.27 17.16
CA ALA A 82 -3.03 22.35 16.33
C ALA A 82 -3.85 22.51 15.04
N SER A 83 -4.71 23.55 15.03
CA SER A 83 -5.07 24.23 13.78
C SER A 83 -3.84 24.96 13.28
N ILE A 84 -3.41 24.72 12.04
CA ILE A 84 -2.73 25.75 11.27
C ILE A 84 -3.49 25.95 9.96
N VAL A 85 -3.83 27.21 9.75
CA VAL A 85 -4.51 27.83 8.62
C VAL A 85 -3.55 27.92 7.43
N GLY A 86 -4.08 27.74 6.22
CA GLY A 86 -3.45 28.17 4.97
C GLY A 86 -3.29 27.05 3.96
#